data_AF-A0A6J4NVW6-F1
#
_entry.id   AF-A0A6J4NVW6-F1
#
_cell.length_a   1.000
_cell.length_b   1.000
_cell.length_c   1.000
_cell.angle_alpha   90.00
_cell.angle_beta   90.00
_cell.angle_gamma   90.00
#
_symmetry.space_group_name_H-M   'P 1'
#
loop_
_entity.id
_entity.type
_entity.pdbx_description
1 polymer ?
#
loop_
_entity_poly.entity_id
_entity_poly.type
_entity_poly.pdbx_seq_one_letter_code
_entity_poly.pdbx_strand_id
1 'polypeptide(L)'
;MEGRGGEPVFLGYQFAREEDARAAAADLDRRFDDAELAGLRIYRVRWNNDFIVEAAFPQRTPEASLQDARALLGESGSPVHPDDLADYKKATQEGGALPGWVRRLFGI
;
A
#
# COMPACT_ATOMS: atom_id res chain seq x y z
N MET A 1 -4.27 -5.04 32.20
CA MET A 1 -4.31 -5.72 30.89
C MET A 1 -4.81 -4.70 29.88
N GLU A 2 -3.93 -3.85 29.37
CA GLU A 2 -4.31 -2.78 28.43
C GLU A 2 -4.33 -3.36 27.01
N GLY A 3 -5.50 -3.31 26.38
CA GLY A 3 -5.68 -3.67 24.98
C GLY A 3 -4.92 -2.68 24.11
N ARG A 4 -3.74 -3.07 23.64
CA ARG A 4 -3.11 -2.39 22.50
C ARG A 4 -3.96 -2.70 21.28
N GLY A 5 -4.78 -1.75 20.83
CA GLY A 5 -5.26 -1.76 19.46
C GLY A 5 -4.04 -1.74 18.56
N GLY A 6 -3.78 -2.85 17.87
CA GLY A 6 -2.62 -3.01 17.01
C GLY A 6 -2.72 -2.04 15.84
N GLU A 7 -1.61 -1.36 15.55
CA GLU A 7 -1.54 -0.46 14.41
C GLU A 7 -1.75 -1.28 13.11
N PRO A 8 -2.55 -0.78 12.16
CA PRO A 8 -2.71 -1.40 10.85
C PRO A 8 -1.35 -1.53 10.16
N VAL A 9 -1.15 -2.64 9.45
CA VAL A 9 0.12 -2.93 8.77
C VAL A 9 0.09 -2.31 7.39
N PHE A 10 1.00 -1.40 7.13
CA PHE A 10 1.18 -0.79 5.82
C PHE A 10 2.38 -1.43 5.12
N LEU A 11 2.16 -1.97 3.93
CA LEU A 11 3.21 -2.49 3.05
C LEU A 11 3.40 -1.53 1.88
N GLY A 12 4.61 -0.98 1.76
CA GLY A 12 5.02 -0.12 0.67
C GLY A 12 6.01 -0.81 -0.23
N TYR A 13 5.81 -0.78 -1.54
CA TYR A 13 6.79 -1.27 -2.50
C TYR A 13 6.93 -0.29 -3.66
N GLN A 14 8.17 -0.03 -4.07
CA GLN A 14 8.45 0.80 -5.24
C GLN A 14 8.65 -0.07 -6.47
N PHE A 15 8.22 0.46 -7.61
CA PHE A 15 8.27 -0.15 -8.93
C PHE A 15 8.80 0.88 -9.91
N ALA A 16 9.68 0.45 -10.81
CA ALA A 16 10.25 1.32 -11.83
C ALA A 16 9.25 1.66 -12.96
N ARG A 17 8.20 0.84 -13.14
CA ARG A 17 7.17 1.01 -14.18
C ARG A 17 5.77 1.04 -13.59
N GLU A 18 4.89 1.78 -14.27
CA GLU A 18 3.47 1.86 -13.93
C GLU A 18 2.78 0.51 -14.12
N GLU A 19 3.14 -0.21 -15.18
CA GLU A 19 2.55 -1.50 -15.53
C GLU A 19 2.81 -2.53 -14.44
N ASP A 20 4.04 -2.59 -13.91
CA ASP A 20 4.41 -3.48 -12.80
C ASP A 20 3.66 -3.11 -11.52
N ALA A 21 3.60 -1.81 -11.18
CA ALA A 21 2.86 -1.34 -10.01
C ALA A 21 1.37 -1.66 -10.11
N ARG A 22 0.78 -1.47 -11.29
CA ARG A 22 -0.64 -1.75 -11.54
C ARG A 22 -0.92 -3.25 -11.55
N ALA A 23 -0.04 -4.06 -12.11
CA ALA A 23 -0.15 -5.52 -12.09
C ALA A 23 -0.09 -6.04 -10.65
N ALA A 24 0.89 -5.59 -9.87
CA ALA A 24 1.04 -5.98 -8.47
C ALA A 24 -0.16 -5.55 -7.61
N ALA A 25 -0.67 -4.34 -7.83
CA ALA A 25 -1.89 -3.86 -7.19
C ALA A 25 -3.13 -4.71 -7.58
N ALA A 26 -3.30 -5.01 -8.87
CA ALA A 26 -4.41 -5.84 -9.33
C ALA A 26 -4.32 -7.28 -8.79
N ASP A 27 -3.12 -7.83 -8.65
CA ASP A 27 -2.93 -9.17 -8.08
C ASP A 27 -3.23 -9.18 -6.57
N LEU A 28 -2.85 -8.13 -5.83
CA LEU A 28 -3.27 -7.95 -4.43
C LEU A 28 -4.80 -7.85 -4.29
N ASP A 29 -5.46 -7.03 -5.10
CA ASP A 29 -6.92 -6.88 -5.09
C ASP A 29 -7.64 -8.18 -5.46
N ARG A 30 -7.05 -8.98 -6.36
CA ARG A 30 -7.60 -10.30 -6.74
C ARG A 30 -7.40 -11.36 -5.66
N ARG A 31 -6.31 -11.28 -4.91
CA ARG A 31 -5.87 -12.33 -3.97
C ARG A 31 -6.35 -12.08 -2.55
N PHE A 32 -6.52 -10.81 -2.17
CA PHE A 32 -7.01 -10.38 -0.88
C PHE A 32 -8.39 -9.75 -1.02
N ASP A 33 -9.35 -10.25 -0.26
CA ASP A 33 -10.70 -9.71 -0.21
C ASP A 33 -10.73 -8.37 0.56
N ASP A 34 -11.81 -7.59 0.42
CA ASP A 34 -11.96 -6.27 1.10
C ASP A 34 -11.87 -6.38 2.64
N ALA A 35 -12.13 -7.59 3.17
CA ALA A 35 -11.98 -7.91 4.59
C ALA A 35 -10.51 -8.07 5.06
N GLU A 36 -9.59 -8.38 4.14
CA GLU A 36 -8.16 -8.61 4.39
C GLU A 36 -7.29 -7.47 3.87
N LEU A 37 -7.73 -6.73 2.85
CA LEU A 37 -7.07 -5.55 2.31
C LEU A 37 -7.93 -4.32 2.58
N ALA A 38 -7.61 -3.59 3.64
CA ALA A 38 -8.35 -2.39 4.05
C ALA A 38 -8.17 -1.21 3.08
N GLY A 39 -7.14 -1.25 2.24
CA GLY A 39 -6.98 -0.27 1.18
C GLY A 39 -5.74 -0.50 0.32
N LEU A 40 -5.83 -0.08 -0.94
CA LEU A 40 -4.76 -0.19 -1.91
C LEU A 40 -4.59 1.13 -2.65
N ARG A 41 -3.36 1.60 -2.80
CA ARG A 41 -3.03 2.88 -3.43
C ARG A 41 -1.77 2.77 -4.26
N ILE A 42 -1.78 3.44 -5.41
CA ILE A 42 -0.60 3.59 -6.26
C ILE A 42 -0.27 5.07 -6.35
N TYR A 43 0.97 5.42 -6.03
CA TYR A 43 1.50 6.78 -6.14
C TYR A 43 2.51 6.82 -7.29
N ARG A 44 2.58 7.95 -7.99
CA ARG A 44 3.66 8.21 -8.95
C ARG A 44 4.59 9.26 -8.37
N VAL A 45 5.85 8.89 -8.19
CA VAL A 45 6.90 9.78 -7.72
C VAL A 45 7.30 10.70 -8.87
N ARG A 46 6.97 11.99 -8.77
CA ARG A 46 7.24 12.99 -9.83
C ARG A 46 8.72 13.14 -10.17
N TRP A 47 9.62 12.91 -9.20
CA TRP A 47 11.04 13.22 -9.33
C TRP A 47 11.83 12.11 -10.00
N ASN A 48 11.49 10.85 -9.73
CA ASN A 48 12.20 9.69 -10.26
C ASN A 48 11.34 8.87 -11.24
N ASN A 49 10.08 9.27 -11.44
CA ASN A 49 9.10 8.61 -12.29
C ASN A 49 8.79 7.15 -11.89
N ASP A 50 9.19 6.73 -10.70
CA ASP A 50 8.78 5.47 -10.09
C ASP A 50 7.34 5.52 -9.60
N PHE A 51 6.84 4.32 -9.32
CA PHE A 51 5.52 4.07 -8.82
C PHE A 51 5.62 3.36 -7.48
N ILE A 52 4.84 3.79 -6.50
CA ILE A 52 4.81 3.17 -5.17
C ILE A 52 3.43 2.58 -4.97
N VAL A 53 3.38 1.28 -4.71
CA VAL A 53 2.17 0.59 -4.28
C VAL A 53 2.18 0.54 -2.76
N GLU A 54 1.14 1.11 -2.16
CA GLU A 54 0.84 1.01 -0.75
C GLU A 54 -0.39 0.11 -0.57
N ALA A 55 -0.22 -0.95 0.20
CA ALA A 55 -1.27 -1.83 0.63
C ALA A 55 -1.44 -1.72 2.16
N ALA A 56 -2.67 -1.46 2.58
CA ALA A 56 -3.05 -1.33 3.98
C ALA A 56 -3.81 -2.57 4.42
N PHE A 57 -3.25 -3.31 5.36
CA PHE A 57 -3.85 -4.51 5.92
C PHE A 57 -4.36 -4.22 7.34
N PRO A 58 -5.61 -4.57 7.67
CA PRO A 58 -6.10 -4.49 9.02
C PRO A 58 -5.34 -5.46 9.93
N GLN A 59 -5.24 -5.14 11.23
CA GLN A 59 -4.55 -5.97 12.23
C GLN A 59 -5.03 -7.43 12.32
N ARG A 60 -6.27 -7.70 11.86
CA ARG A 60 -6.86 -9.04 11.84
C ARG A 60 -6.31 -9.91 10.71
N THR A 61 -5.56 -9.32 9.78
CA THR A 61 -4.97 -10.04 8.66
C THR A 61 -3.92 -11.00 9.19
N PRO A 62 -4.00 -12.29 8.85
CA PRO A 62 -3.04 -13.27 9.32
C PRO A 62 -1.65 -12.99 8.75
N GLU A 63 -0.62 -13.31 9.51
CA GLU A 63 0.77 -13.07 9.10
C GLU A 63 1.14 -13.81 7.80
N ALA A 64 0.51 -14.95 7.52
CA ALA A 64 0.64 -15.65 6.24
C ALA A 64 0.16 -14.80 5.06
N SER A 65 -0.97 -14.11 5.19
CA SER A 65 -1.49 -13.17 4.17
C SER A 65 -0.52 -12.00 3.96
N LEU A 66 0.06 -11.46 5.04
CA LEU A 66 1.07 -10.41 4.96
C LEU A 66 2.35 -10.89 4.26
N GLN A 67 2.79 -12.12 4.55
CA GLN A 67 3.98 -12.71 3.94
C GLN A 67 3.76 -12.99 2.44
N ASP A 68 2.57 -13.45 2.08
CA ASP A 68 2.18 -13.68 0.69
C ASP A 68 2.11 -12.37 -0.11
N ALA A 69 1.52 -11.32 0.48
CA ALA A 69 1.53 -9.97 -0.10
C ALA A 69 2.96 -9.42 -0.27
N ARG A 70 3.84 -9.63 0.71
CA ARG A 70 5.26 -9.24 0.62
C ARG A 70 6.00 -9.99 -0.46
N ALA A 71 5.71 -11.28 -0.63
CA ALA A 71 6.31 -12.10 -1.66
C ALA A 71 5.91 -11.58 -3.04
N LEU A 72 4.61 -11.41 -3.28
CA LEU A 72 4.03 -10.90 -4.52
C LEU A 72 4.59 -9.54 -4.89
N LEU A 73 4.55 -8.57 -3.96
CA LEU A 73 5.09 -7.24 -4.20
C LEU A 73 6.62 -7.25 -4.43
N GLY A 74 7.32 -8.19 -3.78
CA GLY A 74 8.77 -8.38 -3.92
C GLY A 74 9.20 -9.07 -5.21
N GLU A 75 8.29 -9.68 -5.98
CA GLU A 75 8.62 -10.29 -7.27
C GLU A 75 8.98 -9.26 -8.34
N SER A 76 8.42 -8.05 -8.26
CA SER A 76 8.61 -6.99 -9.26
C SER A 76 8.92 -5.61 -8.66
N GLY A 77 8.84 -5.47 -7.33
CA GLY A 77 9.09 -4.23 -6.61
C GLY A 77 10.17 -4.37 -5.55
N SER A 78 10.68 -3.23 -5.09
CA SER A 78 11.58 -3.16 -3.94
C SER A 78 10.83 -2.71 -2.68
N PRO A 79 11.06 -3.36 -1.52
CA PRO A 79 10.37 -2.99 -0.29
C PRO A 79 10.75 -1.55 0.12
N VAL A 80 9.73 -0.74 0.35
CA VAL A 80 9.85 0.63 0.86
C VAL A 80 9.64 0.58 2.37
N HIS A 81 10.56 1.20 3.10
CA HIS A 81 10.43 1.29 4.54
C HIS A 81 9.19 2.14 4.90
N PRO A 82 8.44 1.81 5.95
CA PRO A 82 7.26 2.59 6.35
C PRO A 82 7.57 4.05 6.66
N ASP A 83 8.79 4.35 7.10
CA ASP A 83 9.30 5.72 7.33
C ASP A 83 9.43 6.48 6.00
N ASP A 84 10.04 5.87 4.98
CA ASP A 84 10.11 6.42 3.62
C ASP A 84 8.71 6.59 3.00
N LEU A 85 7.77 5.68 3.30
CA LEU A 85 6.38 5.80 2.82
C LEU A 85 5.70 7.07 3.36
N ALA A 86 5.97 7.42 4.62
CA ALA A 86 5.47 8.66 5.21
C ALA A 86 6.09 9.89 4.53
N ASP A 87 7.38 9.85 4.18
CA ASP A 87 8.04 10.89 3.39
C ASP A 87 7.49 11.00 1.97
N TYR A 88 7.21 9.87 1.29
CA TYR A 88 6.55 9.88 -0.02
C TYR A 88 5.12 10.44 0.03
N LYS A 89 4.36 10.15 1.10
CA LYS A 89 3.05 10.79 1.36
C LYS A 89 3.18 12.31 1.49
N LYS A 90 4.24 12.77 2.15
CA LYS A 90 4.53 14.20 2.32
C LYS A 90 4.92 14.85 0.99
N ALA A 91 5.74 14.18 0.18
CA ALA A 91 6.16 14.64 -1.14
C ALA A 91 5.00 14.67 -2.17
N THR A 92 3.97 13.85 -1.99
CA THR A 92 2.74 13.91 -2.81
C THR A 92 1.73 14.96 -2.31
N GLN A 93 1.81 15.40 -1.05
CA GLN A 93 0.94 16.44 -0.48
C GLN A 93 1.19 17.85 -1.04
N GLU A 94 2.35 18.15 -1.60
CA GLU A 94 2.60 19.48 -2.23
C GLU A 94 1.88 19.66 -3.58
N GLY A 95 1.22 18.63 -4.13
CA GLY A 95 0.60 18.65 -5.46
C GLY A 95 -0.94 18.64 -5.51
N GLY A 96 -1.64 18.50 -4.39
CA GLY A 96 -3.11 18.43 -4.42
C GLY A 96 -3.69 17.94 -3.10
N ALA A 97 -4.62 18.72 -2.55
CA ALA A 97 -5.26 18.47 -1.27
C ALA A 97 -5.77 17.04 -1.13
N LEU A 98 -5.39 16.37 -0.03
CA LEU A 98 -6.29 15.81 1.00
C LEU A 98 -5.45 15.04 2.05
N PRO A 99 -5.56 15.33 3.36
CA PRO A 99 -5.04 14.48 4.42
C PRO A 99 -6.10 13.49 4.93
N GLY A 100 -5.65 12.27 5.26
CA GLY A 100 -6.26 11.40 6.26
C GLY A 100 -7.27 10.35 5.77
N TRP A 101 -6.82 9.10 5.62
CA TRP A 101 -7.57 7.84 5.87
C TRP A 101 -8.94 7.52 5.19
N VAL A 102 -9.59 8.37 4.38
CA VAL A 102 -10.94 8.06 3.86
C VAL A 102 -11.20 8.58 2.44
N ARG A 103 -11.43 7.66 1.49
CA ARG A 103 -12.35 7.73 0.33
C ARG A 103 -11.95 6.77 -0.80
N ARG A 104 -12.25 5.48 -0.65
CA ARG A 104 -12.82 4.60 -1.70
C ARG A 104 -12.96 3.17 -1.16
N LEU A 105 -13.90 3.02 -0.24
CA LEU A 105 -14.79 1.87 -0.33
C LEU A 105 -15.56 2.03 -1.64
N PHE A 106 -15.67 0.93 -2.39
CA PHE A 106 -16.50 0.80 -3.57
C PHE A 106 -17.88 1.45 -3.38
N GLY A 107 -18.25 2.33 -4.32
CA GLY A 107 -19.49 3.08 -4.28
C GLY A 107 -19.73 3.82 -5.59
N ILE A 108 -20.00 3.03 -6.64
CA ILE A 108 -21.06 3.20 -7.67
C ILE A 108 -21.16 1.87 -8.41
#